data_AF-A0A383CWE2-F1
#
_entry.id   AF-A0A383CWE2-F1
#
_cell.length_a   1.000
_cell.length_b   1.000
_cell.length_c   1.000
_cell.angle_alpha   90.00
_cell.angle_beta   90.00
_cell.angle_gamma   90.00
#
_symmetry.space_group_name_H-M   'P 1'
#
loop_
_entity.id
_entity.type
_entity.pdbx_description
1 polymer ?
#
loop_
_entity_poly.entity_id
_entity_poly.type
_entity_poly.pdbx_seq_one_letter_code
_entity_poly.pdbx_strand_id
1 'polypeptide(L)' 'MKKTIFRSLKTCTSIFLFLWIVSSASHAGVVSQIKLVDGSVIQAEIISFSNGVYKLRSEMLGTLSIAEDRV' A
#
# COMPACT_ATOMS: atom_id res chain seq x y z
N MET A 1 47.52 -17.28 4.42
CA MET A 1 46.54 -16.44 5.13
C MET A 1 45.66 -15.54 4.23
N LYS A 2 45.60 -15.76 2.90
CA LYS A 2 44.82 -14.90 1.95
C LYS A 2 43.54 -15.55 1.40
N LYS A 3 43.30 -16.83 1.67
CA LYS A 3 42.21 -17.63 1.07
C LYS A 3 40.90 -17.54 1.86
N THR A 4 40.97 -17.23 3.16
CA THR A 4 39.83 -17.05 4.07
C THR A 4 39.12 -15.71 3.89
N ILE A 5 39.86 -14.63 3.68
CA ILE A 5 39.31 -13.28 3.38
C ILE A 5 38.53 -13.23 2.06
N PHE A 6 38.97 -13.95 1.01
CA PHE A 6 38.27 -13.98 -0.28
C PHE A 6 36.97 -14.80 -0.23
N ARG A 7 36.91 -15.84 0.62
CA ARG A 7 35.66 -16.57 0.89
C ARG A 7 34.66 -15.69 1.64
N SER A 8 35.13 -14.94 2.64
CA SER A 8 34.29 -14.00 3.40
C SER A 8 33.69 -12.92 2.49
N LEU A 9 34.49 -12.35 1.58
CA LEU A 9 34.04 -11.33 0.63
C LEU A 9 32.96 -11.88 -0.33
N LYS A 10 33.13 -13.11 -0.83
CA LYS A 10 32.15 -13.77 -1.72
C LYS A 10 30.83 -14.07 -1.01
N THR A 11 30.88 -14.46 0.27
CA THR A 11 29.67 -14.68 1.07
C THR A 11 28.93 -13.37 1.33
N CYS A 12 29.64 -12.26 1.61
CA CYS A 12 29.03 -10.94 1.78
C CYS A 12 28.31 -10.46 0.51
N THR A 13 28.92 -10.64 -0.67
CA THR A 13 28.27 -10.28 -1.95
C THR A 13 27.00 -11.08 -2.20
N SER A 14 26.99 -12.37 -1.85
CA SER A 14 25.80 -13.23 -2.00
C SER A 14 24.66 -12.80 -1.08
N ILE A 15 24.95 -12.42 0.15
CA ILE A 15 23.95 -11.94 1.12
C ILE A 15 23.31 -10.64 0.62
N PHE A 16 24.13 -9.72 0.10
CA PHE A 16 23.64 -8.44 -0.44
C PHE A 16 22.67 -8.62 -1.62
N LEU A 17 22.93 -9.62 -2.47
CA LEU A 17 22.07 -9.93 -3.61
C LEU A 17 20.70 -10.49 -3.17
N PHE A 18 20.67 -11.29 -2.09
CA PHE A 18 19.43 -11.84 -1.54
C PHE A 18 18.53 -10.77 -0.89
N LEU A 19 19.12 -9.75 -0.25
CA LEU A 19 18.32 -8.67 0.36
C LEU A 19 17.59 -7.80 -0.68
N TRP A 20 18.09 -7.68 -1.91
CA TRP A 20 17.44 -6.86 -2.93
C TRP A 20 16.07 -7.43 -3.34
N ILE A 21 15.91 -8.76 -3.35
CA ILE A 21 14.71 -9.41 -3.87
C ILE A 21 13.48 -9.18 -2.97
N VAL A 22 13.66 -8.89 -1.68
CA VAL A 22 12.54 -8.81 -0.71
C VAL A 22 11.82 -7.46 -0.71
N SER A 23 12.31 -6.45 -1.43
CA SER A 23 11.85 -5.05 -1.28
C SER A 23 10.52 -4.71 -1.99
N SER A 24 9.87 -5.65 -2.68
CA SER A 24 8.82 -5.32 -3.68
C SER A 24 7.41 -5.73 -3.26
N ALA A 25 6.94 -5.36 -2.07
CA ALA A 25 5.55 -5.67 -1.67
C ALA A 25 4.85 -4.62 -0.78
N SER A 26 5.26 -3.35 -0.82
CA SER A 26 4.50 -2.28 -0.18
C SER A 26 3.53 -1.63 -1.18
N HIS A 27 2.38 -2.28 -1.40
CA HIS A 27 1.22 -1.60 -2.02
C HIS A 27 0.53 -0.76 -0.95
N ALA A 28 0.84 0.54 -0.91
CA ALA A 28 0.04 1.51 -0.17
C ALA A 28 -1.23 1.79 -1.00
N GLY A 29 -2.40 1.50 -0.46
CA GLY A 29 -3.68 1.78 -1.09
C GLY A 29 -3.77 3.24 -1.58
N VAL A 30 -4.32 3.47 -2.77
CA VAL A 30 -4.42 4.82 -3.33
C VAL A 30 -5.49 5.59 -2.57
N VAL A 31 -5.07 6.55 -1.74
CA VAL A 31 -5.98 7.44 -1.04
C VAL A 31 -6.57 8.43 -2.04
N SER A 32 -7.90 8.42 -2.20
CA SER A 32 -8.63 9.33 -3.08
C SER A 32 -9.39 10.37 -2.26
N GLN A 33 -9.69 11.52 -2.87
CA GLN A 33 -10.59 12.53 -2.31
C GLN A 33 -11.98 12.31 -2.89
N ILE A 34 -12.93 11.92 -2.04
CA ILE A 34 -14.33 11.73 -2.40
C ILE A 34 -15.11 12.95 -1.90
N LYS A 35 -15.64 13.74 -2.84
CA LYS A 35 -16.62 14.79 -2.52
C LYS A 35 -17.98 14.13 -2.33
N LEU A 36 -18.74 14.58 -1.33
CA LEU A 36 -20.11 14.18 -1.07
C LEU A 36 -21.09 15.22 -1.62
N VAL A 37 -22.36 14.83 -1.76
CA VAL A 37 -23.45 15.72 -2.22
C VAL A 37 -23.66 16.96 -1.34
N ASP A 38 -23.32 16.87 -0.06
CA ASP A 38 -23.38 17.99 0.89
C ASP A 38 -22.21 18.99 0.71
N GLY A 39 -21.26 18.68 -0.18
CA GLY A 39 -20.06 19.50 -0.44
C GLY A 39 -18.87 19.14 0.45
N SER A 40 -19.09 18.35 1.49
CA SER A 40 -18.03 17.76 2.33
C SER A 40 -17.07 16.88 1.51
N VAL A 41 -15.78 16.83 1.88
CA VAL A 41 -14.76 16.02 1.19
C VAL A 41 -14.14 15.04 2.17
N ILE A 42 -14.10 13.76 1.81
CA ILE A 42 -13.53 12.67 2.58
C ILE A 42 -12.28 12.15 1.88
N GLN A 43 -11.19 12.01 2.62
CA GLN A 43 -9.98 11.32 2.16
C GLN A 43 -10.07 9.84 2.53
N ALA A 44 -10.23 8.98 1.53
CA ALA A 44 -10.35 7.55 1.70
C ALA A 44 -9.95 6.78 0.43
N GLU A 45 -9.48 5.57 0.61
CA GLU A 45 -9.28 4.60 -0.45
C GLU A 45 -10.62 3.96 -0.84
N ILE A 46 -10.93 3.88 -2.13
CA ILE A 46 -12.09 3.10 -2.61
C ILE A 46 -11.70 1.63 -2.63
N ILE A 47 -12.21 0.85 -1.68
CA ILE A 47 -11.92 -0.59 -1.56
C ILE A 47 -12.73 -1.39 -2.58
N SER A 48 -14.00 -1.02 -2.78
CA SER A 48 -14.88 -1.69 -3.73
C SER A 48 -16.12 -0.84 -4.03
N PHE A 49 -16.76 -1.13 -5.15
CA PHE A 49 -18.06 -0.60 -5.53
C PHE A 49 -18.96 -1.76 -5.91
N SER A 50 -20.13 -1.88 -5.27
CA SER A 50 -21.09 -2.93 -5.57
C SER A 50 -22.50 -2.50 -5.23
N ASN A 51 -23.46 -2.83 -6.11
CA ASN A 51 -24.88 -2.55 -5.93
C ASN A 51 -25.17 -1.07 -5.59
N GLY A 52 -24.46 -0.16 -6.25
CA GLY A 52 -24.58 1.29 -6.02
C GLY A 52 -24.07 1.78 -4.68
N VAL A 53 -23.19 1.01 -4.01
CA VAL A 53 -22.57 1.39 -2.74
C VAL A 53 -21.04 1.33 -2.87
N TYR A 54 -20.39 2.46 -2.61
CA TYR A 54 -18.95 2.57 -2.44
C TYR A 54 -18.54 2.15 -1.03
N LYS A 55 -17.64 1.16 -0.94
CA LYS A 55 -16.92 0.86 0.31
C LYS A 55 -15.59 1.59 0.30
N LEU A 56 -15.44 2.50 1.25
CA LEU A 56 -14.26 3.34 1.41
C LEU A 56 -13.49 2.94 2.67
N ARG A 57 -12.16 3.02 2.63
CA ARG A 57 -11.28 2.91 3.81
C ARG A 57 -10.61 4.24 4.06
N SER A 58 -10.94 4.89 5.16
CA SER A 58 -10.23 6.08 5.63
C SER A 58 -9.34 5.70 6.81
N GLU A 59 -8.14 6.26 6.88
CA GLU A 59 -7.27 6.09 8.05
C GLU A 59 -7.88 6.70 9.31
N MET A 60 -8.68 7.77 9.17
CA MET A 60 -9.28 8.48 10.29
C MET A 60 -10.64 7.91 10.71
N LEU A 61 -11.45 7.47 9.74
CA LEU A 61 -12.84 7.04 9.97
C LEU A 61 -13.03 5.52 9.91
N GLY A 62 -12.00 4.76 9.54
CA GLY A 62 -12.10 3.32 9.31
C GLY A 62 -12.82 3.00 8.00
N THR A 63 -13.54 1.88 7.96
CA THR A 63 -14.28 1.45 6.77
C THR A 63 -15.68 2.05 6.76
N LEU A 64 -16.00 2.79 5.71
CA LEU A 64 -17.28 3.46 5.50
C LEU A 64 -17.97 2.88 4.27
N SER A 65 -19.31 2.82 4.27
CA SER A 65 -20.11 2.46 3.09
C SER A 65 -21.01 3.63 2.73
N ILE A 66 -20.88 4.15 1.51
CA ILE A 66 -21.62 5.32 1.01
C ILE A 66 -22.36 4.91 -0.25
N ALA A 67 -23.66 5.19 -0.31
CA ALA A 67 -24.45 5.00 -1.54
C ALA A 67 -24.00 5.97 -2.63
N GLU A 68 -24.03 5.56 -3.89
CA GLU A 68 -23.62 6.37 -5.04
C GLU A 68 -24.36 7.71 -5.11
N ASP A 69 -25.64 7.73 -4.72
CA ASP A 69 -26.50 8.91 -4.69
C ASP A 69 -26.06 9.97 -3.66
N ARG A 70 -25.06 9.66 -2.82
CA ARG A 70 -24.53 10.55 -1.79
C ARG A 70 -23.11 11.05 -2.08
N VAL A 71 -22.49 10.60 -3.17
CA VAL A 71 -21.19 11.04 -3.67
C VAL A 71 -21.38 12.15 -4.70
#